data_AF-A0A9P5YLC4-F1
#
_entry.id   AF-A0A9P5YLC4-F1
#
_cell.length_a   1.000
_cell.length_b   1.000
_cell.length_c   1.000
_cell.angle_alpha   90.00
_cell.angle_beta   90.00
_cell.angle_gamma   90.00
#
_symmetry.space_group_name_H-M   'P 1'
#
loop_
_entity.id
_entity.type
_entity.pdbx_description
1 polymer ?
#
loop_
_entity_poly.entity_id
_entity_poly.type
_entity_poly.pdbx_seq_one_letter_code
_entity_poly.pdbx_strand_id
1 'polypeptide(L)'
;MKLRTPQDFVPAIISCNIISDTGDKVLRLVGFRDGVTAQEEIEEYQGTIVYFDSSTMGTRITNILSYNETNQMVLTFSFSGGLPGYSIPSSDAAPPSVKELNQTVGLVVEHTISRIRELVKDGTIA
;
A
#
# COMPACT_ATOMS: atom_id res chain seq x y z
N MET A 1 -2.45 4.83 -11.40
CA MET A 1 -1.18 5.52 -11.07
C MET A 1 -0.42 4.83 -9.94
N LYS A 2 -0.98 4.71 -8.72
CA LYS A 2 -0.33 4.04 -7.56
C LYS A 2 0.25 2.64 -7.82
N LEU A 3 -0.37 1.87 -8.71
CA LEU A 3 0.10 0.54 -9.10
C LEU A 3 1.39 0.57 -9.93
N ARG A 4 1.62 1.65 -10.68
CA ARG A 4 2.70 1.78 -11.66
C ARG A 4 3.81 2.71 -11.18
N THR A 5 3.48 3.72 -10.38
CA THR A 5 4.42 4.66 -9.73
C THR A 5 4.24 4.71 -8.21
N PRO A 6 4.43 3.59 -7.49
CA PRO A 6 4.18 3.53 -6.05
C PRO A 6 5.04 4.48 -5.20
N GLN A 7 6.24 4.84 -5.68
CA GLN A 7 7.15 5.78 -5.02
C GLN A 7 6.53 7.17 -4.79
N ASP A 8 5.55 7.56 -5.61
CA ASP A 8 4.85 8.85 -5.44
C ASP A 8 3.95 8.85 -4.20
N PHE A 9 3.56 7.66 -3.73
CA PHE A 9 2.59 7.46 -2.65
C PHE A 9 3.22 6.90 -1.37
N VAL A 10 4.26 6.07 -1.51
CA VAL A 10 4.92 5.36 -0.42
C VAL A 10 6.41 5.76 -0.39
N PRO A 11 6.83 6.69 0.47
CA PRO A 11 8.19 7.27 0.47
C PRO A 11 9.34 6.27 0.73
N ALA A 12 9.02 5.10 1.28
CA ALA A 12 9.98 4.02 1.51
C ALA A 12 10.39 3.32 0.21
N ILE A 13 9.56 3.38 -0.83
CA ILE A 13 9.82 2.82 -2.16
C ILE A 13 10.65 3.83 -2.96
N ILE A 14 11.81 3.40 -3.45
CA ILE A 14 12.74 4.23 -4.22
C ILE A 14 12.80 3.84 -5.70
N SER A 15 12.34 2.63 -6.05
CA SER A 15 12.30 2.16 -7.44
C SER A 15 11.13 1.22 -7.65
N CYS A 16 10.60 1.23 -8.87
CA CYS A 16 9.55 0.33 -9.32
C CYS A 16 9.89 -0.09 -10.76
N ASN A 17 10.06 -1.40 -10.99
CA ASN A 17 10.23 -1.97 -12.31
C ASN A 17 9.02 -2.85 -12.64
N ILE A 18 8.29 -2.53 -13.68
CA ILE A 18 7.13 -3.30 -14.12
C ILE A 18 7.62 -4.48 -14.95
N ILE A 19 7.30 -5.70 -14.51
CA ILE A 19 7.66 -6.95 -15.18
C ILE A 19 6.57 -7.33 -16.20
N SER A 20 5.30 -7.22 -15.81
CA SER A 20 4.15 -7.39 -16.69
C SER A 20 3.00 -6.48 -16.27
N ASP A 21 2.18 -6.08 -17.23
CA ASP A 21 1.01 -5.22 -17.02
C ASP A 21 -0.07 -5.58 -18.05
N THR A 22 -1.19 -6.12 -17.59
CA THR A 22 -2.37 -6.43 -18.43
C THR A 22 -3.53 -5.47 -18.17
N GLY A 23 -3.27 -4.33 -17.54
CA GLY A 23 -4.28 -3.36 -17.14
C GLY A 23 -4.72 -3.56 -15.68
N ASP A 24 -5.49 -4.60 -15.44
CA ASP A 24 -6.05 -4.99 -14.13
C ASP A 24 -5.09 -5.84 -13.29
N LYS A 25 -4.11 -6.49 -13.94
CA LYS A 25 -3.05 -7.24 -13.26
C LYS A 25 -1.69 -6.65 -13.57
N VAL A 26 -0.91 -6.42 -12.52
CA VAL A 26 0.43 -5.85 -12.61
C VAL A 26 1.39 -6.71 -11.80
N LEU A 27 2.45 -7.20 -12.43
CA LEU A 27 3.59 -7.77 -11.74
C LEU A 27 4.71 -6.74 -11.73
N ARG A 28 5.19 -6.40 -10.54
CA ARG A 28 6.27 -5.41 -10.38
C ARG A 28 7.32 -5.86 -9.39
N LEU A 29 8.52 -5.31 -9.55
CA LEU A 29 9.60 -5.38 -8.57
C LEU A 29 9.79 -3.99 -7.97
N VAL A 30 9.52 -3.86 -6.67
CA VAL A 30 9.76 -2.62 -5.93
C VAL A 30 11.07 -2.72 -5.14
N GLY A 31 11.81 -1.63 -5.09
CA GLY A 31 13.02 -1.49 -4.28
C GLY A 31 12.76 -0.50 -3.15
N PHE A 32 13.16 -0.88 -1.93
CA PHE A 32 13.05 -0.06 -0.74
C PHE A 32 14.38 0.58 -0.38
N ARG A 33 14.32 1.68 0.39
CA ARG A 33 15.50 2.46 0.79
C ARG A 33 16.54 1.67 1.61
N ASP A 34 16.10 0.63 2.30
CA ASP A 34 16.94 -0.29 3.08
C ASP A 34 17.66 -1.34 2.22
N GLY A 35 17.46 -1.31 0.90
CA GLY A 35 18.05 -2.27 -0.05
C GLY A 35 17.23 -3.55 -0.22
N VAL A 36 16.11 -3.70 0.50
CA VAL A 36 15.18 -4.82 0.29
C VAL A 36 14.45 -4.63 -1.03
N THR A 37 14.23 -5.72 -1.75
CA THR A 37 13.37 -5.75 -2.94
C THR A 37 12.19 -6.67 -2.69
N ALA A 38 11.01 -6.28 -3.18
CA ALA A 38 9.82 -7.13 -3.15
C ALA A 38 9.24 -7.27 -4.54
N GLN A 39 8.92 -8.52 -4.91
CA GLN A 39 8.11 -8.79 -6.08
C GLN A 39 6.64 -8.78 -5.66
N GLU A 40 5.85 -7.91 -6.27
CA GLU A 40 4.43 -7.75 -5.98
C GLU A 40 3.60 -8.15 -7.19
N GLU A 41 2.69 -9.10 -6.98
CA GLU A 41 1.58 -9.40 -7.89
C GLU A 41 0.37 -8.58 -7.44
N ILE A 42 -0.21 -7.81 -8.35
CA ILE A 42 -1.27 -6.86 -8.06
C ILE A 42 -2.48 -7.20 -8.90
N GLU A 43 -3.65 -7.23 -8.27
CA GLU A 43 -4.94 -7.39 -8.95
C GLU A 43 -5.87 -6.23 -8.56
N GLU A 44 -6.33 -5.47 -9.55
CA GLU A 44 -7.21 -4.33 -9.41
C GLU A 44 -8.62 -4.67 -9.89
N TYR A 45 -9.59 -4.49 -9.00
CA TYR A 45 -11.01 -4.45 -9.34
C TYR A 45 -11.43 -2.99 -9.29
N GLN A 46 -11.46 -2.38 -10.48
CA GLN A 46 -11.60 -0.94 -10.66
C GLN A 46 -12.74 -0.36 -9.81
N GLY A 47 -12.45 0.72 -9.09
CA GLY A 47 -13.42 1.45 -8.27
C GLY A 47 -13.83 0.75 -6.97
N THR A 48 -13.23 -0.39 -6.62
CA THR A 48 -13.64 -1.15 -5.42
C THR A 48 -12.47 -1.64 -4.58
N ILE A 49 -11.58 -2.47 -5.13
CA ILE A 49 -10.59 -3.18 -4.33
C ILE A 49 -9.30 -3.41 -5.12
N VAL A 50 -8.17 -3.34 -4.43
CA VAL A 50 -6.86 -3.69 -5.01
C VAL A 50 -6.13 -4.59 -4.04
N TYR A 51 -5.66 -5.72 -4.54
CA TYR A 51 -4.80 -6.66 -3.82
C TYR A 51 -3.35 -6.46 -4.21
N PHE A 52 -2.45 -6.50 -3.24
CA PHE A 52 -1.00 -6.50 -3.43
C PHE A 52 -0.43 -7.71 -2.71
N ASP A 53 0.11 -8.65 -3.46
CA ASP A 53 0.66 -9.90 -2.99
C ASP A 53 2.19 -9.90 -3.14
N SER A 54 2.91 -9.90 -2.02
CA SER A 54 4.37 -9.99 -1.99
C SER A 54 4.80 -11.38 -1.55
N SER A 55 5.06 -12.26 -2.51
CA SER A 55 5.53 -13.63 -2.23
C SER A 55 6.91 -13.65 -1.56
N THR A 56 7.77 -12.70 -1.91
CA THR A 56 9.11 -12.55 -1.32
C THR A 56 9.09 -12.15 0.16
N MET A 57 8.06 -11.41 0.58
CA MET A 57 7.91 -10.95 1.97
C MET A 57 6.88 -11.77 2.75
N GLY A 58 6.11 -12.63 2.08
CA GLY A 58 5.01 -13.38 2.69
C GLY A 58 3.84 -12.51 3.15
N THR A 59 3.68 -11.32 2.58
CA THR A 59 2.68 -10.34 3.00
C THR A 59 1.65 -10.08 1.90
N ARG A 60 0.39 -9.86 2.30
CA ARG A 60 -0.65 -9.35 1.42
C ARG A 60 -1.29 -8.09 1.99
N ILE A 61 -1.41 -7.07 1.13
CA ILE A 61 -2.08 -5.81 1.43
C ILE A 61 -3.36 -5.72 0.60
N THR A 62 -4.45 -5.32 1.23
CA THR A 62 -5.73 -5.09 0.56
C THR A 62 -6.18 -3.66 0.78
N ASN A 63 -6.37 -2.92 -0.30
CA ASN A 63 -6.96 -1.58 -0.28
C ASN A 63 -8.41 -1.66 -0.74
N ILE A 64 -9.34 -1.18 0.06
CA ILE A 64 -10.78 -1.22 -0.22
C ILE A 64 -11.35 0.19 -0.23
N LEU A 65 -12.05 0.55 -1.30
CA LEU A 65 -12.87 1.75 -1.38
C LEU A 65 -14.31 1.40 -0.99
N SER A 66 -14.86 2.16 -0.05
CA SER A 66 -16.24 2.03 0.41
C SER A 66 -16.84 3.40 0.72
N TYR A 67 -18.10 3.43 1.12
CA TYR A 67 -18.79 4.63 1.60
C TYR A 67 -19.31 4.37 3.01
N ASN A 68 -19.17 5.36 3.89
CA ASN A 68 -19.76 5.31 5.23
C ASN A 68 -21.24 5.75 5.21
N GLU A 69 -21.88 5.75 6.37
CA GLU A 69 -23.27 6.14 6.57
C GLU A 69 -23.60 7.59 6.17
N THR A 70 -22.58 8.44 6.01
CA THR A 70 -22.70 9.83 5.54
C THR A 70 -22.36 10.01 4.06
N ASN A 71 -22.26 8.91 3.30
CA ASN A 71 -21.82 8.88 1.89
C ASN A 71 -20.43 9.47 1.66
N GLN A 72 -19.56 9.46 2.67
CA GLN A 72 -18.16 9.83 2.49
C GLN A 72 -17.36 8.61 2.03
N MET A 73 -16.50 8.81 1.04
CA MET A 73 -15.59 7.77 0.56
C MET A 73 -14.56 7.44 1.64
N VAL A 74 -14.39 6.15 1.91
CA VAL A 74 -13.44 5.59 2.88
C VAL A 74 -12.47 4.67 2.14
N LEU A 75 -11.18 4.82 2.42
CA LEU A 75 -10.13 3.93 1.96
C LEU A 75 -9.60 3.12 3.14
N THR A 76 -9.86 1.81 3.14
CA THR A 76 -9.41 0.88 4.17
C THR A 76 -8.15 0.15 3.71
N PHE A 77 -7.14 0.11 4.56
CA PHE A 77 -5.93 -0.69 4.37
C PHE A 77 -5.98 -1.90 5.30
N SER A 78 -5.83 -3.09 4.76
CA SER A 78 -5.71 -4.34 5.50
C SER A 78 -4.38 -5.01 5.19
N PHE A 79 -3.75 -5.59 6.21
CA PHE A 79 -2.43 -6.23 6.13
C PHE A 79 -2.52 -7.65 6.66
N SER A 80 -1.92 -8.59 5.93
CA SER A 80 -1.78 -9.99 6.34
C SER A 80 -0.35 -10.47 6.11
N GLY A 81 0.10 -11.44 6.90
CA GLY A 81 1.49 -11.90 6.89
C GLY A 81 2.48 -11.03 7.69
N GLY A 82 1.99 -9.97 8.33
CA GLY A 82 2.79 -9.06 9.15
C GLY A 82 2.30 -7.62 9.04
N LEU A 83 2.80 -6.76 9.92
CA LEU A 83 2.58 -5.32 9.86
C LEU A 83 3.79 -4.66 9.20
N PRO A 84 3.60 -3.76 8.21
CA PRO A 84 4.72 -3.07 7.59
C PRO A 84 5.58 -2.34 8.62
N GLY A 85 6.90 -2.53 8.56
CA GLY A 85 7.84 -1.93 9.51
C GLY A 85 7.99 -2.69 10.84
N TYR A 86 7.29 -3.81 11.02
CA TYR A 86 7.42 -4.67 12.20
C TYR A 86 7.76 -6.10 11.79
N SER A 87 8.89 -6.59 12.27
CA SER A 87 9.12 -8.03 12.39
C SER A 87 8.45 -8.49 13.68
N ILE A 88 7.34 -9.22 13.60
CA ILE A 88 6.76 -9.85 14.79
C ILE A 88 7.70 -11.01 15.16
N PRO A 89 8.47 -10.95 16.26
CA PRO A 89 9.23 -12.11 16.72
C PRO A 89 8.27 -13.25 17.05
N SER A 90 8.71 -14.49 16.86
CA SER A 90 7.98 -15.72 17.20
C SER A 90 7.11 -15.61 18.46
N SER A 91 5.82 -15.93 18.30
CA SER A 91 4.68 -16.13 19.24
C SER A 91 4.50 -15.31 20.52
N ASP A 92 5.54 -14.75 21.13
CA ASP A 92 5.51 -14.27 22.52
C ASP A 92 5.69 -12.75 22.64
N ALA A 93 5.95 -12.04 21.54
CA ALA A 93 6.00 -10.59 21.52
C ALA A 93 4.58 -9.99 21.48
N ALA A 94 4.30 -9.04 22.36
CA ALA A 94 3.06 -8.29 22.30
C ALA A 94 2.95 -7.55 20.95
N PRO A 95 1.76 -7.51 20.33
CA PRO A 95 1.56 -6.72 19.12
C PRO A 95 1.86 -5.24 19.41
N PRO A 96 2.33 -4.47 18.41
CA PRO A 96 2.59 -3.05 18.59
C PRO A 96 1.33 -2.32 19.04
N SER A 97 1.50 -1.36 19.94
CA SER A 97 0.41 -0.51 20.41
C SER A 97 -0.17 0.33 19.27
N VAL A 98 -1.41 0.79 19.44
CA VAL A 98 -2.06 1.71 18.50
C VAL A 98 -1.20 2.95 18.22
N LYS A 99 -0.48 3.45 19.24
CA LYS A 99 0.41 4.60 19.10
C LYS A 99 1.58 4.30 18.15
N GLU A 100 2.21 3.14 18.32
CA GLU A 100 3.35 2.72 17.49
C GLU A 100 2.90 2.47 16.04
N LEU A 101 1.76 1.79 15.86
CA LEU A 101 1.16 1.58 14.55
C LEU A 101 0.83 2.89 13.83
N ASN A 102 0.27 3.87 14.54
CA ASN A 102 -0.04 5.17 13.95
C ASN A 102 1.22 5.97 13.58
N GLN A 103 2.32 5.80 14.32
CA GLN A 103 3.60 6.46 14.02
C GLN A 103 4.31 5.87 12.79
N THR A 104 3.95 4.67 12.37
CA THR A 104 4.58 3.97 11.23
C THR A 104 3.60 3.85 10.07
N VAL A 105 2.61 2.98 10.21
CA VAL A 105 1.57 2.71 9.19
C VAL A 105 0.71 3.94 8.97
N GLY A 106 0.32 4.64 10.05
CA GLY A 106 -0.51 5.84 9.96
C GLY A 106 0.11 6.95 9.11
N LEU A 107 1.42 7.18 9.23
CA LEU A 107 2.13 8.17 8.41
C LEU A 107 2.14 7.82 6.92
N VAL A 108 2.31 6.53 6.58
CA VAL A 108 2.31 6.08 5.19
C VAL A 108 0.91 6.22 4.57
N VAL A 109 -0.14 5.91 5.34
CA VAL A 109 -1.52 6.09 4.92
C VAL A 109 -1.84 7.57 4.73
N GLU A 110 -1.49 8.42 5.69
CA GLU A 110 -1.71 9.88 5.61
C GLU A 110 -0.99 10.50 4.42
N HIS A 111 0.26 10.09 4.15
CA HIS A 111 1.01 10.54 2.98
C HIS A 111 0.33 10.11 1.67
N THR A 112 -0.13 8.86 1.59
CA THR A 112 -0.86 8.36 0.42
C THR A 112 -2.11 9.19 0.15
N ILE A 113 -2.90 9.48 1.19
CA ILE A 113 -4.13 10.29 1.08
C ILE A 113 -3.80 11.73 0.68
N SER A 114 -2.78 12.33 1.30
CA SER A 114 -2.34 13.69 0.99
C SER A 114 -1.90 13.81 -0.47
N ARG A 115 -1.12 12.85 -0.97
CA ARG A 115 -0.71 12.82 -2.38
C ARG A 115 -1.91 12.70 -3.31
N ILE A 116 -2.88 11.83 -3.01
CA ILE A 116 -4.12 11.71 -3.81
C ILE A 116 -4.86 13.05 -3.85
N ARG A 117 -5.01 13.74 -2.72
CA ARG A 117 -5.66 15.06 -2.66
C ARG A 117 -4.94 16.13 -3.48
N GLU A 118 -3.61 16.14 -3.45
CA GLU A 118 -2.80 17.03 -4.30
C GLU A 118 -3.06 16.78 -5.79
N LEU A 119 -3.06 15.51 -6.19
CA LEU A 119 -3.27 15.10 -7.57
C LEU A 119 -4.69 15.40 -8.08
N VAL A 120 -5.68 15.39 -7.18
CA VAL A 120 -7.04 15.87 -7.51
C VAL A 120 -7.03 17.38 -7.67
N LYS A 121 -6.37 18.10 -6.76
CA LYS A 121 -6.31 19.57 -6.77
C LYS A 121 -5.57 20.12 -7.99
N ASP A 122 -4.52 19.44 -8.44
CA ASP A 122 -3.72 19.82 -9.61
C ASP A 122 -4.32 19.36 -10.96
N GLY A 123 -5.38 18.55 -10.92
CA GLY A 123 -6.10 18.06 -12.11
C GLY A 123 -5.44 16.86 -12.80
N THR A 124 -4.42 16.24 -12.19
CA THR A 124 -3.78 15.02 -12.71
C THR A 124 -4.71 13.81 -12.66
N ILE A 125 -5.56 13.74 -11.65
CA ILE A 125 -6.63 12.74 -11.53
C ILE A 125 -7.97 13.44 -11.27
N ALA A 126 -9.04 12.96 -11.91
CA ALA A 126 -10.37 13.56 -11.89
C ALA A 126 -11.32 12.87 -10.90
#